data_AF-W2I740-F1
#
_entry.id   AF-W2I740-F1
#
_cell.length_a   1.000
_cell.length_b   1.000
_cell.length_c   1.000
_cell.angle_alpha   90.00
_cell.angle_beta   90.00
_cell.angle_gamma   90.00
#
_symmetry.space_group_name_H-M   'P 1'
#
loop_
_entity.id
_entity.type
_entity.pdbx_description
1 polymer ?
#
loop_
_entity_poly.entity_id
_entity_poly.type
_entity_poly.pdbx_seq_one_letter_code
_entity_poly.pdbx_strand_id
1 'polypeptide(L)'
;MGEIDDGTEDATLGLNTLQRAFKGSSSSWTRVGDGAVIINFTSTDTKDVSVNIMSGGDKIEEVDVKAGGTAQWTSNITTLGGKTLYLDRWRPGFLGFPGTGGGSLVLWVPRASRGGHLELNVKINVS
;
A
#
# COMPACT_ATOMS: atom_id res chain seq x y z
N MET A 1 -13.01 12.06 -7.85
CA MET A 1 -13.03 11.89 -6.39
C MET A 1 -12.36 13.10 -5.74
N GLY A 2 -12.93 13.60 -4.64
CA GLY A 2 -12.69 14.95 -4.07
C GLY A 2 -11.83 14.95 -2.81
N GLU A 3 -12.10 15.86 -1.89
CA GLU A 3 -11.58 15.75 -0.52
C GLU A 3 -12.56 14.92 0.32
N ILE A 4 -12.07 14.30 1.38
CA ILE A 4 -12.89 13.56 2.35
C ILE A 4 -12.52 14.00 3.76
N ASP A 5 -13.47 13.83 4.68
CA ASP A 5 -13.23 14.03 6.12
C ASP A 5 -12.32 12.94 6.68
N ASP A 6 -11.76 13.20 7.86
CA ASP A 6 -10.86 12.29 8.57
C ASP A 6 -11.48 10.91 8.76
N GLY A 7 -10.67 9.86 8.70
CA GLY A 7 -11.19 8.50 8.80
C GLY A 7 -10.12 7.44 8.99
N THR A 8 -10.48 6.41 9.75
CA THR A 8 -9.65 5.23 10.01
C THR A 8 -10.34 3.92 9.59
N GLU A 9 -11.55 3.99 9.05
CA GLU A 9 -12.26 2.82 8.55
C GLU A 9 -11.80 2.51 7.12
N ASP A 10 -11.50 1.24 6.84
CA ASP A 10 -11.06 0.77 5.52
C ASP A 10 -12.05 1.16 4.40
N ALA A 11 -13.34 1.17 4.73
CA ALA A 11 -14.42 1.57 3.82
C ALA A 11 -14.37 3.06 3.45
N THR A 12 -13.92 3.93 4.36
CA THR A 12 -13.81 5.38 4.14
C THR A 12 -12.75 5.73 3.09
N LEU A 13 -11.73 4.89 2.95
CA LEU A 13 -10.59 5.13 2.05
C LEU A 13 -10.61 4.24 0.79
N GLY A 14 -11.64 3.41 0.64
CA GLY A 14 -11.74 2.46 -0.46
C GLY A 14 -10.63 1.41 -0.44
N LEU A 15 -10.10 1.10 0.76
CA LEU A 15 -9.10 0.07 0.93
C LEU A 15 -9.70 -1.30 0.61
N ASN A 16 -9.15 -1.97 -0.40
CA ASN A 16 -9.58 -3.30 -0.82
C ASN A 16 -8.38 -4.23 -0.86
N THR A 17 -8.41 -5.28 -0.05
CA THR A 17 -7.41 -6.35 -0.09
C THR A 17 -7.99 -7.55 -0.81
N LEU A 18 -7.43 -7.88 -1.97
CA LEU A 18 -7.73 -9.11 -2.69
C LEU A 18 -6.78 -10.21 -2.19
N GLN A 19 -7.37 -11.32 -1.75
CA GLN A 19 -6.67 -12.51 -1.25
C GLN A 19 -5.97 -12.33 0.11
N ARG A 20 -5.33 -13.40 0.60
CA ARG A 20 -4.90 -13.50 2.02
C ARG A 20 -3.64 -12.71 2.35
N ALA A 21 -2.79 -12.42 1.36
CA ALA A 21 -1.47 -11.86 1.62
C ALA A 21 -1.53 -10.48 2.27
N PHE A 22 -2.49 -9.63 1.88
CA PHE A 22 -2.67 -8.30 2.46
C PHE A 22 -3.75 -8.23 3.55
N LYS A 23 -4.34 -9.37 3.91
CA LYS A 23 -5.44 -9.42 4.89
C LYS A 23 -4.99 -8.82 6.23
N GLY A 24 -5.81 -7.94 6.78
CA GLY A 24 -5.54 -7.23 8.04
C GLY A 24 -4.67 -5.98 7.88
N SER A 25 -4.44 -5.53 6.64
CA SER A 25 -3.93 -4.18 6.39
C SER A 25 -5.00 -3.15 6.74
N SER A 26 -4.57 -1.95 7.12
CA SER A 26 -5.46 -0.85 7.53
C SER A 26 -4.92 0.48 7.06
N SER A 27 -5.79 1.48 6.93
CA SER A 27 -5.39 2.84 6.54
C SER A 27 -5.97 3.91 7.46
N SER A 28 -5.26 5.04 7.58
CA SER A 28 -5.75 6.23 8.27
C SER A 28 -5.54 7.48 7.44
N TRP A 29 -6.50 8.40 7.51
CA TRP A 29 -6.50 9.66 6.78
C TRP A 29 -6.86 10.80 7.71
N THR A 30 -6.11 11.89 7.58
CA THR A 30 -6.52 13.21 8.08
C THR A 30 -6.51 14.21 6.94
N ARG A 31 -7.55 15.05 6.86
CA ARG A 31 -7.74 16.05 5.80
C ARG A 31 -6.78 17.22 5.92
N VAL A 32 -6.39 17.56 7.15
CA VAL A 32 -5.41 18.61 7.45
C VAL A 32 -4.16 17.95 7.97
N GLY A 33 -3.03 18.15 7.30
CA GLY A 33 -1.81 17.41 7.59
C GLY A 33 -0.59 17.96 6.88
N ASP A 34 0.50 17.21 6.96
CA ASP A 34 1.82 17.55 6.45
C ASP A 34 2.03 17.21 4.96
N GLY A 35 1.03 16.61 4.31
CA GLY A 35 1.08 16.17 2.93
C GLY A 35 1.73 14.80 2.74
N ALA A 36 1.99 14.04 3.80
CA ALA A 36 2.66 12.75 3.68
C ALA A 36 1.73 11.64 3.17
N VAL A 37 2.29 10.74 2.38
CA VAL A 37 1.73 9.42 2.08
C VAL A 37 2.75 8.39 2.54
N ILE A 38 2.43 7.64 3.60
CA ILE A 38 3.34 6.68 4.23
C ILE A 38 2.76 5.29 4.08
N ILE A 39 3.58 4.35 3.62
CA ILE A 39 3.25 2.93 3.59
C ILE A 39 4.23 2.19 4.49
N ASN A 40 3.71 1.62 5.58
CA ASN A 40 4.46 0.78 6.49
C ASN A 40 4.17 -0.68 6.20
N PHE A 41 5.19 -1.46 5.89
CA PHE A 41 5.09 -2.88 5.66
C PHE A 41 5.46 -3.66 6.92
N THR A 42 4.66 -4.66 7.26
CA THR A 42 5.00 -5.66 8.28
C THR A 42 4.79 -7.05 7.70
N SER A 43 5.89 -7.80 7.56
CA SER A 43 5.86 -9.15 7.03
C SER A 43 5.75 -10.18 8.14
N THR A 44 4.80 -11.10 7.99
CA THR A 44 4.76 -12.40 8.68
C THR A 44 5.17 -13.53 7.74
N ASP A 45 5.59 -13.20 6.51
CA ASP A 45 6.09 -14.18 5.55
C ASP A 45 7.40 -14.81 6.05
N THR A 46 7.56 -16.10 5.78
CA THR A 46 8.75 -16.88 6.13
C THR A 46 9.95 -16.66 5.22
N LYS A 47 9.78 -15.84 4.17
CA LYS A 47 10.77 -15.61 3.11
C LYS A 47 10.70 -14.15 2.67
N ASP A 48 11.81 -13.66 2.12
CA ASP A 48 11.88 -12.31 1.55
C ASP A 48 10.89 -12.15 0.39
N VAL A 49 10.30 -10.97 0.25
CA VAL A 49 9.40 -10.62 -0.85
C VAL A 49 9.72 -9.22 -1.36
N SER A 50 9.24 -8.93 -2.55
CA SER A 50 9.21 -7.57 -3.07
C SER A 50 7.75 -7.16 -3.27
N VAL A 51 7.44 -5.90 -2.97
CA VAL A 51 6.11 -5.32 -3.20
C VAL A 51 6.24 -4.24 -4.26
N ASN A 52 5.58 -4.45 -5.38
CA ASN A 52 5.43 -3.42 -6.41
C ASN A 52 4.37 -2.42 -5.94
N ILE A 53 4.69 -1.14 -6.02
CA ILE A 53 3.74 -0.04 -5.86
C ILE A 53 3.46 0.51 -7.25
N MET A 54 2.20 0.50 -7.65
CA MET A 54 1.75 0.89 -8.99
C MET A 54 0.69 2.00 -8.92
N SER A 55 0.62 2.81 -9.97
CA SER A 55 -0.44 3.81 -10.17
C SER A 55 -0.71 3.98 -11.65
N GLY A 56 -1.97 3.88 -12.07
CA GLY A 56 -2.35 4.09 -13.47
C GLY A 56 -1.84 3.02 -14.45
N GLY A 57 -1.41 1.86 -13.95
CA GLY A 57 -0.84 0.77 -14.75
C GLY A 57 0.69 0.71 -14.74
N ASP A 58 1.35 1.78 -14.30
CA ASP A 58 2.80 1.85 -14.24
C ASP A 58 3.33 1.53 -12.83
N LYS A 59 4.47 0.83 -12.76
CA LYS A 59 5.22 0.66 -11.51
C LYS A 59 5.91 1.96 -11.15
N ILE A 60 5.60 2.51 -9.97
CA ILE A 60 6.25 3.71 -9.44
C ILE A 60 7.39 3.39 -8.49
N GLU A 61 7.33 2.23 -7.81
CA GLU A 61 8.40 1.77 -6.91
C GLU A 61 8.32 0.25 -6.70
N GLU A 62 9.44 -0.34 -6.29
CA GLU A 62 9.53 -1.70 -5.75
C GLU A 62 10.19 -1.69 -4.38
N VAL A 63 9.52 -2.25 -3.36
CA VAL A 63 10.01 -2.26 -1.98
C VAL A 63 10.34 -3.68 -1.57
N ASP A 64 11.60 -3.92 -1.21
CA ASP A 64 12.03 -5.17 -0.62
C ASP A 64 11.63 -5.27 0.85
N VAL A 65 10.97 -6.37 1.22
CA VAL A 65 10.56 -6.65 2.60
C VAL A 65 11.11 -8.01 3.02
N LYS A 66 11.95 -7.98 4.06
CA LYS A 66 12.58 -9.19 4.61
C LYS A 66 11.55 -10.11 5.29
N ALA A 67 11.84 -11.40 5.31
CA ALA A 67 11.08 -12.39 6.08
C ALA A 67 10.93 -11.93 7.53
N GLY A 68 9.70 -11.90 8.06
CA GLY A 68 9.41 -11.43 9.43
C GLY A 68 9.75 -9.96 9.70
N GLY A 69 10.16 -9.20 8.68
CA GLY A 69 10.70 -7.85 8.82
C GLY A 69 9.69 -6.74 8.54
N THR A 70 10.18 -5.51 8.60
CA THR A 70 9.43 -4.29 8.27
C THR A 70 10.17 -3.49 7.21
N ALA A 71 9.42 -2.72 6.42
CA ALA A 71 9.95 -1.73 5.49
C ALA A 71 9.03 -0.51 5.48
N GLN A 72 9.52 0.62 5.00
CA GLN A 72 8.72 1.82 4.84
C GLN A 72 8.97 2.43 3.47
N TRP A 73 7.90 2.93 2.86
CA TRP A 73 7.96 3.78 1.68
C TRP A 73 7.16 5.05 1.91
N THR A 74 7.70 6.17 1.43
CA THR A 74 7.09 7.49 1.61
C THR A 74 6.98 8.23 0.29
N SER A 75 5.86 8.90 0.10
CA SER A 75 5.61 9.86 -0.97
C SER A 75 4.80 11.03 -0.41
N ASN A 76 4.10 11.78 -1.25
CA ASN A 76 3.31 12.94 -0.83
C ASN A 76 2.00 13.11 -1.60
N ILE A 77 1.06 13.83 -0.99
CA ILE A 77 -0.28 14.11 -1.51
C ILE A 77 -0.24 14.98 -2.77
N THR A 78 0.77 15.84 -2.94
CA THR A 78 0.94 16.62 -4.18
C THR A 78 1.20 15.70 -5.39
N THR A 79 1.96 14.62 -5.20
CA THR A 79 2.26 13.64 -6.24
C THR A 79 1.12 12.65 -6.43
N LEU A 80 0.52 12.15 -5.34
CA LEU A 80 -0.40 11.00 -5.38
C LEU A 80 -1.87 11.36 -5.22
N GLY A 81 -2.21 12.58 -4.81
CA GLY A 81 -3.58 13.01 -4.53
C GLY A 81 -4.53 12.79 -5.71
N GLY A 82 -5.56 11.99 -5.47
CA GLY A 82 -6.55 11.61 -6.47
C GLY A 82 -6.17 10.41 -7.34
N LYS A 83 -4.97 9.83 -7.17
CA LYS A 83 -4.55 8.60 -7.85
C LYS A 83 -4.97 7.37 -7.04
N THR A 84 -5.09 6.24 -7.73
CA THR A 84 -5.27 4.93 -7.11
C THR A 84 -3.92 4.23 -7.05
N LEU A 85 -3.55 3.76 -5.87
CA LEU A 85 -2.43 2.88 -5.65
C LEU A 85 -2.87 1.43 -5.76
N TYR A 86 -2.04 0.64 -6.42
CA TYR A 86 -2.16 -0.82 -6.50
C TYR A 86 -0.85 -1.44 -6.03
N LEU A 87 -0.94 -2.31 -5.03
CA LEU A 87 0.19 -3.04 -4.46
C LEU A 87 0.09 -4.52 -4.84
N ASP A 88 1.21 -5.07 -5.31
CA ASP A 88 1.34 -6.48 -5.65
C ASP A 88 2.56 -7.08 -4.96
N ARG A 89 2.34 -8.12 -4.15
CA ARG A 89 3.42 -8.85 -3.48
C ARG A 89 3.86 -10.00 -4.37
N TRP A 90 5.14 -10.02 -4.73
CA TRP A 90 5.68 -11.06 -5.57
C TRP A 90 7.02 -11.62 -5.04
N ARG A 91 7.39 -12.80 -5.54
CA ARG A 91 8.67 -13.45 -5.29
C ARG A 91 9.06 -14.26 -6.52
N PRO A 92 10.34 -14.29 -6.91
CA PRO A 92 10.81 -15.20 -7.94
C PRO A 92 10.59 -16.66 -7.52
N GLY A 93 9.91 -17.43 -8.38
CA GLY A 93 9.69 -18.87 -8.19
C GLY A 93 10.94 -19.71 -8.45
N PHE A 94 10.82 -21.02 -8.22
CA PHE A 94 11.82 -21.99 -8.69
C PHE A 94 11.84 -21.93 -10.22
N LEU A 95 13.00 -21.66 -10.84
CA LEU A 95 13.22 -21.26 -12.25
C LEU A 95 13.13 -19.75 -12.57
N GLY A 96 12.95 -18.87 -11.59
CA GLY A 96 12.99 -17.42 -11.81
C GLY A 96 11.75 -16.81 -12.45
N PHE A 97 10.69 -17.60 -12.65
CA PHE A 97 9.41 -17.07 -13.12
C PHE A 97 8.70 -16.30 -12.00
N PRO A 98 8.10 -15.13 -12.29
CA PRO A 98 7.31 -14.40 -11.32
C PRO A 98 6.12 -15.24 -10.84
N GLY A 99 6.09 -15.58 -9.55
CA GLY A 99 4.90 -16.17 -8.94
C GLY A 99 4.01 -15.07 -8.38
N THR A 100 2.81 -14.89 -8.94
CA THR A 100 1.81 -13.89 -8.50
C THR A 100 0.88 -14.42 -7.40
N GLY A 101 1.26 -15.48 -6.69
CA GLY A 101 0.44 -16.14 -5.66
C GLY A 101 0.20 -15.30 -4.39
N GLY A 102 0.31 -13.98 -4.48
CA GLY A 102 0.54 -13.08 -3.35
C GLY A 102 -0.47 -12.01 -3.09
N GLY A 103 -1.69 -12.07 -3.66
CA GLY A 103 -2.71 -11.07 -3.39
C GLY A 103 -2.38 -9.66 -3.87
N SER A 104 -3.38 -8.79 -3.82
CA SER A 104 -3.22 -7.39 -4.15
C SER A 104 -3.96 -6.48 -3.19
N LEU A 105 -3.48 -5.25 -3.05
CA LEU A 105 -4.11 -4.23 -2.24
C LEU A 105 -4.35 -3.01 -3.13
N VAL A 106 -5.55 -2.46 -3.07
CA VAL A 106 -5.94 -1.26 -3.80
C VAL A 106 -6.41 -0.20 -2.82
N LEU A 107 -5.94 1.03 -3.02
CA LEU A 107 -6.32 2.18 -2.21
C LEU A 107 -6.38 3.43 -3.06
N TRP A 108 -7.39 4.27 -2.88
CA TRP A 108 -7.42 5.59 -3.48
C TRP A 108 -6.82 6.63 -2.52
N VAL A 109 -5.90 7.47 -3.00
CA VAL A 109 -5.28 8.53 -2.20
C VAL A 109 -6.14 9.79 -2.27
N PRO A 110 -6.68 10.30 -1.15
CA PRO A 110 -7.52 11.50 -1.20
C PRO A 110 -6.75 12.75 -1.61
N ARG A 111 -7.47 13.72 -2.19
CA ARG A 111 -6.95 15.07 -2.38
C ARG A 111 -7.16 15.86 -1.08
N ALA A 112 -6.22 16.75 -0.77
CA ALA A 112 -6.36 17.69 0.34
C ALA A 112 -5.75 19.04 0.00
N SER A 113 -6.55 20.10 0.03
CA SER A 113 -6.10 21.49 -0.07
C SER A 113 -5.31 21.95 1.15
N ARG A 114 -5.44 21.25 2.29
CA ARG A 114 -4.76 21.55 3.56
C ARG A 114 -3.67 20.53 3.90
N GLY A 115 -3.01 20.00 2.88
CA GLY A 115 -1.92 19.03 3.00
C GLY A 115 -2.42 17.61 3.08
N GLY A 116 -3.26 17.31 4.07
CA GLY A 116 -3.70 15.95 4.39
C GLY A 116 -2.57 15.05 4.87
N HIS A 117 -2.89 13.85 5.34
CA HIS A 117 -1.90 12.85 5.74
C HIS A 117 -2.53 11.46 5.61
N LEU A 118 -1.88 10.59 4.84
CA LEU A 118 -2.30 9.21 4.63
C LEU A 118 -1.24 8.27 5.18
N GLU A 119 -1.66 7.36 6.06
CA GLU A 119 -0.81 6.26 6.53
C GLU A 119 -1.48 4.92 6.24
N LEU A 120 -0.79 4.06 5.51
CA LEU A 120 -1.21 2.70 5.17
C LEU A 120 -0.33 1.69 5.90
N ASN A 121 -0.92 0.90 6.78
CA ASN A 121 -0.26 -0.20 7.47
C ASN A 121 -0.54 -1.50 6.73
N VAL A 122 0.43 -1.96 5.94
CA VAL A 122 0.33 -3.13 5.07
C VAL A 122 0.85 -4.37 5.79
N LYS A 123 -0.01 -5.36 5.94
CA LYS A 123 0.38 -6.71 6.36
C LYS A 123 0.82 -7.51 5.15
N ILE A 124 1.90 -8.26 5.28
CA ILE A 124 2.32 -9.24 4.28
C ILE A 124 2.30 -10.61 4.95
N ASN A 125 1.29 -11.41 4.61
CA ASN A 125 1.07 -12.73 5.18
C ASN A 125 1.69 -13.83 4.32
N VAL A 126 1.94 -14.97 4.96
CA VAL A 126 2.35 -16.20 4.28
C VAL A 126 1.30 -16.57 3.23
N SER A 127 1.77 -16.89 2.02
CA SER A 127 0.96 -17.45 0.92
C SER A 127 1.08 -18.96 0.84
#